data_AF-A0A7S0HTL3-F1
#
_entry.id   AF-A0A7S0HTL3-F1
#
_cell.length_a   1.000
_cell.length_b   1.000
_cell.length_c   1.000
_cell.angle_alpha   90.00
_cell.angle_beta   90.00
_cell.angle_gamma   90.00
#
_symmetry.space_group_name_H-M   'P 1'
#
loop_
_entity.id
_entity.type
_entity.pdbx_description
1 polymer ?
#
loop_
_entity_poly.entity_id
_entity_poly.type
_entity_poly.pdbx_seq_one_letter_code
_entity_poly.pdbx_strand_id
1 'polypeptide(L)'
;MGCVRVVLKDNPRSPWGHATLGQMLEGEEAEKSLAEARRFGKSLMKSRSWEVLGPFPAGKMELDGDPLQSSLYGGIENARTLDHKRFASEYADGGFVKWQTRTVDPEAGMIELSFPDINWNKHVQLTNSMPILEWQAWIAVDFLLLEDSKVRISCMGVHSFSVDRMGKPWYAGDIYRSGTLWTVLELSRGLHTVYMKVKAKVSTHVQTQILLVEKERKVEVFSPKWMPDVVDGKFFGVGYGAIQILNLDSKSFLADIRVSLARSSSSLSGAGKPTITLVEPPDLPTITQVAPSQTLAVQFAMDVVGGERGEASKRCPSSFRVAITGKIEGKEVSVTSDAISVRCREKENQSFIMSFVDHDGSVQHAAVVPPLKSCEIGDGSRGDGRKCPVVLSMHGTGVKAND
;
A
#
# COMPACT_ATOMS: atom_id res chain seq x y z
N MET A 1 -21.93 19.85 23.81
CA MET A 1 -22.31 21.13 23.16
C MET A 1 -21.59 22.36 23.73
N GLY A 2 -21.50 22.55 25.05
CA GLY A 2 -20.85 23.72 25.67
C GLY A 2 -19.40 23.98 25.25
N CYS A 3 -18.54 22.96 25.27
CA CYS A 3 -17.13 23.10 24.87
C CYS A 3 -16.95 23.48 23.40
N VAL A 4 -17.77 22.94 22.49
CA VAL A 4 -17.69 23.25 21.05
C VAL A 4 -18.08 24.71 20.79
N ARG A 5 -19.12 25.22 21.49
CA ARG A 5 -19.50 26.63 21.40
C ARG A 5 -18.43 27.57 21.96
N VAL A 6 -17.69 27.17 23.00
CA VAL A 6 -16.54 27.93 23.51
C VAL A 6 -15.43 27.97 22.48
N VAL A 7 -15.05 26.82 21.91
CA VAL A 7 -14.03 26.74 20.85
C VAL A 7 -14.40 27.60 19.63
N LEU A 8 -15.68 27.63 19.26
CA LEU A 8 -16.15 28.47 18.15
C LEU A 8 -16.23 29.96 18.50
N LYS A 9 -16.30 30.35 19.77
CA LYS A 9 -16.12 31.76 20.16
C LYS A 9 -14.67 32.19 19.99
N ASP A 10 -13.74 31.32 20.38
CA ASP A 10 -12.30 31.60 20.30
C ASP A 10 -11.77 31.48 18.87
N ASN A 11 -12.37 30.60 18.06
CA ASN A 11 -12.03 30.41 16.65
C ASN A 11 -13.31 30.28 15.78
N PRO A 12 -13.95 31.41 15.43
CA PRO A 12 -15.21 31.44 14.67
C PRO A 12 -15.13 30.93 13.24
N ARG A 13 -13.91 30.75 12.71
CA ARG A 13 -13.68 30.24 11.35
C ARG A 13 -13.24 28.78 11.34
N SER A 14 -13.32 28.08 12.48
CA SER A 14 -12.94 26.68 12.57
C SER A 14 -13.93 25.79 11.81
N PRO A 15 -13.56 25.21 10.65
CA PRO A 15 -14.47 24.34 9.93
C PRO A 15 -14.75 23.04 10.71
N TRP A 16 -13.76 22.57 11.50
CA TRP A 16 -13.94 21.46 12.44
C TRP A 16 -14.96 21.79 13.52
N GLY A 17 -14.84 22.96 14.16
CA GLY A 17 -15.78 23.37 15.20
C GLY A 17 -17.22 23.46 14.70
N HIS A 18 -17.40 24.07 13.52
CA HIS A 18 -18.71 24.24 12.89
C HIS A 18 -19.31 22.91 12.44
N ALA A 19 -18.50 21.99 11.93
CA ALA A 19 -18.99 20.68 11.53
C ALA A 19 -19.34 19.78 12.72
N THR A 20 -18.50 19.77 13.77
CA THR A 20 -18.81 19.06 15.02
C THR A 20 -20.06 19.63 15.67
N LEU A 21 -20.24 20.95 15.68
CA LEU A 21 -21.46 21.57 16.18
C LEU A 21 -22.66 21.16 15.32
N GLY A 22 -22.55 21.20 14.00
CA GLY A 22 -23.61 20.80 13.08
C GLY A 22 -24.07 19.36 13.27
N GLN A 23 -23.15 18.44 13.59
CA GLN A 23 -23.49 17.04 13.91
C GLN A 23 -24.16 16.85 15.28
N MET A 24 -23.98 17.79 16.20
CA MET A 24 -24.63 17.78 17.52
C MET A 24 -26.02 18.44 17.52
N LEU A 25 -26.36 19.16 16.45
CA LEU A 25 -27.63 19.90 16.31
C LEU A 25 -28.59 19.15 15.39
N GLU A 26 -29.84 19.58 15.38
CA GLU A 26 -30.88 19.04 14.50
C GLU A 26 -31.52 20.17 13.66
N GLY A 27 -32.15 19.80 12.53
CA GLY A 27 -32.91 20.72 11.70
C GLY A 27 -32.09 21.85 11.07
N GLU A 28 -32.68 23.05 11.02
CA GLU A 28 -32.12 24.21 10.32
C GLU A 28 -30.81 24.72 10.93
N GLU A 29 -30.65 24.60 12.26
CA GLU A 29 -29.43 25.03 12.95
C GLU A 29 -28.22 24.14 12.60
N ALA A 30 -28.46 22.84 12.44
CA ALA A 30 -27.45 21.89 11.98
C ALA A 30 -26.96 22.25 10.58
N GLU A 31 -27.87 22.50 9.64
CA GLU A 31 -27.53 22.85 8.26
C GLU A 31 -26.81 24.20 8.17
N LYS A 32 -27.19 25.20 8.99
CA LYS A 32 -26.45 26.48 9.07
C LYS A 32 -25.00 26.28 9.55
N SER A 33 -24.81 25.50 10.60
CA SER A 33 -23.47 25.20 11.13
C SER A 33 -22.63 24.44 10.10
N LEU A 34 -23.21 23.46 9.41
CA LEU A 34 -22.54 22.73 8.33
C LEU A 34 -22.22 23.61 7.11
N ALA A 35 -23.09 24.56 6.77
CA ALA A 35 -22.83 25.52 5.71
C ALA A 35 -21.64 26.43 6.03
N GLU A 36 -21.51 26.88 7.28
CA GLU A 36 -20.31 27.60 7.74
C GLU A 36 -19.06 26.72 7.69
N ALA A 37 -19.16 25.44 8.05
CA ALA A 37 -18.04 24.50 7.90
C ALA A 37 -17.58 24.36 6.44
N ARG A 38 -18.51 24.30 5.48
CA ARG A 38 -18.21 24.25 4.03
C ARG A 38 -17.60 25.55 3.51
N ARG A 39 -17.96 26.70 4.10
CA ARG A 39 -17.39 28.00 3.70
C ARG A 39 -15.89 28.10 3.99
N PHE A 40 -15.43 27.43 5.05
CA PHE A 40 -14.06 27.54 5.54
C PHE A 40 -13.22 26.26 5.41
N GLY A 41 -13.86 25.13 5.07
CA GLY A 41 -13.24 23.82 5.01
C GLY A 41 -13.17 23.23 3.60
N LYS A 42 -12.36 22.19 3.45
CA LYS A 42 -12.41 21.29 2.29
C LYS A 42 -13.44 20.18 2.56
N SER A 43 -13.92 19.50 1.51
CA SER A 43 -14.87 18.39 1.65
C SER A 43 -14.35 17.25 2.54
N LEU A 44 -13.02 17.05 2.55
CA LEU A 44 -12.31 16.17 3.47
C LEU A 44 -11.31 16.98 4.31
N MET A 45 -11.36 16.83 5.63
CA MET A 45 -10.39 17.40 6.55
C MET A 45 -9.82 16.33 7.48
N LYS A 46 -8.49 16.31 7.62
CA LYS A 46 -7.76 15.33 8.45
C LYS A 46 -7.35 15.98 9.77
N SER A 47 -7.46 15.26 10.89
CA SER A 47 -7.05 15.78 12.20
C SER A 47 -5.52 15.91 12.28
N ARG A 48 -5.07 16.96 12.98
CA ARG A 48 -3.67 17.14 13.40
C ARG A 48 -3.32 16.35 14.66
N SER A 49 -4.31 15.80 15.33
CA SER A 49 -4.18 15.12 16.62
C SER A 49 -4.51 13.65 16.44
N TRP A 50 -3.52 12.80 16.67
CA TRP A 50 -3.69 11.36 16.73
C TRP A 50 -3.68 10.93 18.18
N GLU A 51 -4.57 10.03 18.56
CA GLU A 51 -4.58 9.46 19.90
C GLU A 51 -3.95 8.07 19.86
N VAL A 52 -3.04 7.82 20.80
CA VAL A 52 -2.28 6.57 20.88
C VAL A 52 -2.47 5.95 22.24
N LEU A 53 -2.76 4.65 22.28
CA LEU A 53 -2.82 3.86 23.51
C LEU A 53 -1.82 2.71 23.46
N GLY A 54 -0.88 2.71 24.40
CA GLY A 54 0.18 1.70 24.51
C GLY A 54 1.37 2.22 25.32
N PRO A 55 2.47 1.45 25.38
CA PRO A 55 2.63 0.14 24.76
C PRO A 55 2.00 -0.96 25.61
N PHE A 56 1.59 -2.06 24.98
CA PHE A 56 1.22 -3.32 25.64
C PHE A 56 2.13 -4.45 25.17
N PRO A 57 2.38 -5.47 26.00
CA PRO A 57 3.11 -6.66 25.59
C PRO A 57 2.55 -7.28 24.32
N ALA A 58 3.44 -7.75 23.46
CA ALA A 58 3.11 -8.50 22.26
C ALA A 58 4.03 -9.72 22.14
N GLY A 59 3.46 -10.86 21.77
CA GLY A 59 4.20 -12.07 21.43
C GLY A 59 4.89 -11.94 20.08
N LYS A 60 5.89 -12.80 19.83
CA LYS A 60 6.60 -12.82 18.54
C LYS A 60 5.70 -13.37 17.44
N MET A 61 5.68 -12.71 16.28
CA MET A 61 5.00 -13.17 15.04
C MET A 61 3.46 -13.30 15.06
N GLU A 62 2.77 -13.07 16.18
CA GLU A 62 1.30 -13.22 16.24
C GLU A 62 0.56 -11.86 16.22
N LEU A 63 -0.69 -11.88 15.74
CA LEU A 63 -1.63 -10.79 15.98
C LEU A 63 -2.23 -11.03 17.36
N ASP A 64 -1.61 -10.46 18.39
CA ASP A 64 -2.00 -10.71 19.78
C ASP A 64 -3.46 -10.38 20.09
N GLY A 65 -3.98 -10.95 21.17
CA GLY A 65 -5.28 -10.59 21.70
C GLY A 65 -5.38 -9.09 22.02
N ASP A 66 -6.62 -8.63 22.19
CA ASP A 66 -6.87 -7.30 22.70
C ASP A 66 -6.41 -7.22 24.17
N PRO A 67 -5.40 -6.38 24.52
CA PRO A 67 -4.86 -6.30 25.88
C PRO A 67 -5.87 -5.77 26.90
N LEU A 68 -6.98 -5.18 26.43
CA LEU A 68 -8.05 -4.65 27.28
C LEU A 68 -9.26 -5.57 27.33
N GLN A 69 -9.20 -6.77 26.74
CA GLN A 69 -10.28 -7.74 26.83
C GLN A 69 -10.40 -8.27 28.26
N SER A 70 -11.26 -7.64 29.05
CA SER A 70 -11.59 -8.05 30.41
C SER A 70 -13.02 -7.65 30.74
N SER A 71 -13.57 -8.20 31.82
CA SER A 71 -14.87 -7.77 32.36
C SER A 71 -14.89 -6.31 32.83
N LEU A 72 -13.71 -5.71 33.08
CA LEU A 72 -13.58 -4.33 33.56
C LEU A 72 -13.60 -3.31 32.42
N TYR A 73 -12.89 -3.59 31.33
CA TYR A 73 -12.77 -2.64 30.21
C TYR A 73 -13.63 -3.02 29.01
N GLY A 74 -14.05 -4.28 28.88
CA GLY A 74 -14.85 -4.74 27.74
C GLY A 74 -14.12 -4.66 26.40
N GLY A 75 -12.79 -4.63 26.40
CA GLY A 75 -11.98 -4.50 25.19
C GLY A 75 -11.65 -3.07 24.79
N ILE A 76 -10.77 -2.95 23.80
CA ILE A 76 -10.28 -1.70 23.23
C ILE A 76 -11.44 -0.86 22.71
N GLU A 77 -12.50 -1.48 22.17
CA GLU A 77 -13.69 -0.81 21.63
C GLU A 77 -14.32 0.20 22.59
N ASN A 78 -14.19 -0.02 23.90
CA ASN A 78 -14.71 0.89 24.93
C ASN A 78 -13.64 1.82 25.51
N ALA A 79 -12.35 1.57 25.25
CA ALA A 79 -11.24 2.26 25.91
C ALA A 79 -11.21 3.77 25.66
N ARG A 80 -11.78 4.26 24.55
CA ARG A 80 -11.84 5.70 24.24
C ARG A 80 -12.99 6.42 24.95
N THR A 81 -14.05 5.69 25.34
CA THR A 81 -15.27 6.24 25.95
C THR A 81 -15.36 5.99 27.46
N LEU A 82 -14.58 5.04 27.99
CA LEU A 82 -14.53 4.76 29.42
C LEU A 82 -13.93 5.92 30.22
N ASP A 83 -14.53 6.21 31.37
CA ASP A 83 -13.98 7.16 32.37
C ASP A 83 -12.64 6.68 32.96
N HIS A 84 -12.30 5.40 32.79
CA HIS A 84 -11.02 4.84 33.16
C HIS A 84 -9.91 5.36 32.25
N LYS A 85 -9.31 6.48 32.64
CA LYS A 85 -8.19 7.14 31.92
C LYS A 85 -6.85 6.38 32.00
N ARG A 86 -6.82 5.15 32.52
CA ARG A 86 -5.60 4.37 32.74
C ARG A 86 -5.87 2.89 32.50
N PHE A 87 -4.92 2.21 31.85
CA PHE A 87 -5.02 0.82 31.40
C PHE A 87 -3.76 0.07 31.79
N ALA A 88 -3.91 -1.17 32.26
CA ALA A 88 -2.77 -1.94 32.75
C ALA A 88 -1.77 -2.24 31.63
N SER A 89 -0.48 -2.08 31.91
CA SER A 89 0.62 -2.46 31.01
C SER A 89 1.85 -2.80 31.82
N GLU A 90 2.47 -3.93 31.51
CA GLU A 90 3.71 -4.40 32.14
C GLU A 90 4.91 -3.52 31.80
N TYR A 91 4.83 -2.74 30.73
CA TYR A 91 5.93 -1.85 30.32
C TYR A 91 6.01 -0.58 31.14
N ALA A 92 4.87 -0.02 31.52
CA ALA A 92 4.79 1.28 32.14
C ALA A 92 5.28 1.24 33.59
N ASP A 93 6.12 2.20 33.97
CA ASP A 93 6.44 2.41 35.37
C ASP A 93 5.16 2.79 36.13
N GLY A 94 4.85 2.04 37.19
CA GLY A 94 3.56 2.13 37.90
C GLY A 94 2.44 1.28 37.30
N GLY A 95 2.69 0.51 36.23
CA GLY A 95 1.81 -0.52 35.71
C GLY A 95 0.64 -0.03 34.85
N PHE A 96 0.59 1.26 34.49
CA PHE A 96 -0.53 1.82 33.74
C PHE A 96 -0.12 2.79 32.63
N VAL A 97 -0.75 2.63 31.46
CA VAL A 97 -0.70 3.56 30.31
C VAL A 97 -2.02 4.32 30.16
N LYS A 98 -2.04 5.38 29.36
CA LYS A 98 -3.23 6.18 29.04
C LYS A 98 -3.21 6.58 27.57
N TRP A 99 -4.34 7.05 27.04
CA TRP A 99 -4.35 7.71 25.75
C TRP A 99 -3.42 8.91 25.76
N GLN A 100 -2.56 8.99 24.76
CA GLN A 100 -1.60 10.05 24.53
C GLN A 100 -1.91 10.74 23.21
N THR A 101 -1.93 12.06 23.22
CA THR A 101 -2.12 12.86 22.01
C THR A 101 -0.78 13.10 21.32
N ARG A 102 -0.70 12.82 20.03
CA ARG A 102 0.45 13.09 19.16
C ARG A 102 0.04 14.07 18.08
N THR A 103 0.85 15.11 17.87
CA THR A 103 0.62 16.08 16.80
C THR A 103 1.26 15.59 15.51
N VAL A 104 0.51 15.66 14.42
CA VAL A 104 0.87 15.12 13.10
C VAL A 104 0.61 16.15 12.03
N ASP A 105 1.48 16.22 11.03
CA ASP A 105 1.16 16.92 9.79
C ASP A 105 0.05 16.16 9.05
N PRO A 106 -1.15 16.74 8.86
CA PRO A 106 -2.26 16.04 8.23
C PRO A 106 -1.99 15.65 6.78
N GLU A 107 -1.09 16.35 6.07
CA GLU A 107 -0.79 16.05 4.68
C GLU A 107 0.19 14.88 4.54
N ALA A 108 1.28 14.87 5.31
CA ALA A 108 2.15 13.70 5.38
C ALA A 108 1.43 12.50 5.99
N GLY A 109 0.57 12.73 6.99
CA GLY A 109 -0.19 11.71 7.70
C GLY A 109 0.70 10.66 8.36
N MET A 110 1.92 11.02 8.77
CA MET A 110 2.95 10.08 9.25
C MET A 110 3.43 10.47 10.64
N ILE A 111 3.64 9.47 11.50
CA ILE A 111 4.29 9.62 12.81
C ILE A 111 5.39 8.58 13.00
N GLU A 112 6.42 8.95 13.75
CA GLU A 112 7.22 7.97 14.48
C GLU A 112 6.49 7.63 15.78
N LEU A 113 6.21 6.35 15.98
CA LEU A 113 5.64 5.85 17.20
C LEU A 113 6.73 5.18 18.05
N SER A 114 7.03 5.83 19.17
CA SER A 114 7.95 5.35 20.19
C SER A 114 7.42 5.71 21.58
N PHE A 115 7.89 4.99 22.60
CA PHE A 115 7.53 5.22 24.00
C PHE A 115 8.81 5.53 24.80
N PRO A 116 9.27 6.80 24.77
CA PRO A 116 10.54 7.18 25.39
C PRO A 116 10.50 7.11 26.93
N ASP A 117 9.31 7.21 27.52
CA ASP A 117 9.11 7.09 28.97
C ASP A 117 9.27 5.64 29.50
N ILE A 118 9.47 4.66 28.60
CA ILE A 118 9.64 3.25 28.95
C ILE A 118 11.13 2.91 28.98
N ASN A 119 11.60 2.39 30.11
CA ASN A 119 12.97 1.91 30.21
C ASN A 119 13.13 0.51 29.58
N TRP A 120 13.27 0.48 28.26
CA TRP A 120 13.44 -0.76 27.49
C TRP A 120 14.63 -1.62 27.96
N ASN A 121 15.74 -0.99 28.35
CA ASN A 121 16.93 -1.70 28.84
C ASN A 121 16.67 -2.45 30.14
N LYS A 122 15.91 -1.85 31.07
CA LYS A 122 15.48 -2.51 32.32
C LYS A 122 14.66 -3.77 32.00
N HIS A 123 13.72 -3.69 31.06
CA HIS A 123 12.90 -4.85 30.67
C HIS A 123 13.73 -5.98 30.05
N VAL A 124 14.71 -5.65 29.21
CA VAL A 124 15.67 -6.63 28.66
C VAL A 124 16.49 -7.28 29.77
N GLN A 125 16.98 -6.50 30.74
CA GLN A 125 17.77 -7.02 31.86
C GLN A 125 16.94 -7.92 32.78
N LEU A 126 15.70 -7.56 33.09
CA LEU A 126 14.82 -8.32 33.97
C LEU A 126 14.39 -9.67 33.38
N THR A 127 14.24 -9.73 32.05
CA THR A 127 13.79 -10.95 31.35
C THR A 127 14.94 -11.74 30.72
N ASN A 128 16.14 -11.17 30.67
CA ASN A 128 17.29 -11.67 29.91
C ASN A 128 16.92 -12.03 28.45
N SER A 129 16.04 -11.25 27.82
CA SER A 129 15.39 -11.62 26.55
C SER A 129 15.10 -10.41 25.67
N MET A 130 15.55 -10.42 24.42
CA MET A 130 15.30 -9.34 23.44
C MET A 130 13.86 -9.27 22.91
N PRO A 131 13.09 -10.37 22.79
CA PRO A 131 11.66 -10.32 22.45
C PRO A 131 10.80 -9.42 23.33
N ILE A 132 11.21 -9.11 24.58
CA ILE A 132 10.47 -8.17 25.44
C ILE A 132 10.35 -6.75 24.86
N LEU A 133 11.15 -6.44 23.84
CA LEU A 133 11.11 -5.16 23.11
C LEU A 133 9.95 -5.07 22.11
N GLU A 134 9.24 -6.17 21.86
CA GLU A 134 8.08 -6.21 20.97
C GLU A 134 6.83 -5.75 21.69
N TRP A 135 6.15 -4.75 21.14
CA TRP A 135 4.95 -4.18 21.72
C TRP A 135 3.85 -4.01 20.68
N GLN A 136 2.62 -3.92 21.18
CA GLN A 136 1.46 -3.51 20.41
C GLN A 136 0.85 -2.22 20.97
N ALA A 137 0.19 -1.46 20.10
CA ALA A 137 -0.48 -0.23 20.45
C ALA A 137 -1.69 -0.01 19.52
N TRP A 138 -2.56 0.89 19.96
CA TRP A 138 -3.73 1.33 19.21
C TRP A 138 -3.60 2.80 18.86
N ILE A 139 -3.98 3.16 17.64
CA ILE A 139 -4.03 4.56 17.20
C ILE A 139 -5.44 4.88 16.73
N ALA A 140 -5.96 6.03 17.13
CA ALA A 140 -7.19 6.61 16.61
C ALA A 140 -6.88 7.92 15.88
N VAL A 141 -7.37 8.03 14.65
CA VAL A 141 -7.17 9.20 13.78
C VAL A 141 -8.52 9.69 13.28
N ASP A 142 -8.89 10.89 13.71
CA ASP A 142 -10.15 11.49 13.29
C ASP A 142 -10.00 12.21 11.94
N PHE A 143 -11.05 12.13 11.13
CA PHE A 143 -11.22 12.91 9.92
C PHE A 143 -12.68 13.28 9.73
N LEU A 144 -12.93 14.31 8.95
CA LEU A 144 -14.24 14.92 8.80
C LEU A 144 -14.62 15.01 7.33
N LEU A 145 -15.83 14.54 7.03
CA LEU A 145 -16.47 14.66 5.73
C LEU A 145 -17.64 15.64 5.83
N LEU A 146 -17.64 16.66 4.95
CA LEU A 146 -18.72 17.66 4.90
C LEU A 146 -19.92 17.22 4.05
N GLU A 147 -19.74 16.13 3.29
CA GLU A 147 -20.68 15.57 2.33
C GLU A 147 -20.49 14.05 2.27
N ASP A 148 -21.57 13.32 1.94
CA ASP A 148 -21.50 11.89 1.67
C ASP A 148 -20.49 11.65 0.53
N SER A 149 -19.45 10.89 0.84
CA SER A 149 -18.27 10.81 -0.02
C SER A 149 -17.75 9.39 -0.10
N LYS A 150 -17.22 9.05 -1.28
CA LYS A 150 -16.40 7.86 -1.44
C LYS A 150 -14.95 8.23 -1.11
N VAL A 151 -14.38 7.52 -0.15
CA VAL A 151 -12.99 7.71 0.29
C VAL A 151 -12.18 6.45 0.03
N ARG A 152 -10.88 6.64 -0.18
CA ARG A 152 -9.90 5.57 -0.13
C ARG A 152 -8.94 5.82 1.02
N ILE A 153 -8.65 4.77 1.78
CA ILE A 153 -7.82 4.82 2.99
C ILE A 153 -6.67 3.82 2.84
N SER A 154 -5.45 4.28 3.08
CA SER A 154 -4.26 3.44 3.18
C SER A 154 -3.58 3.68 4.52
N CYS A 155 -3.23 2.60 5.22
CA CYS A 155 -2.52 2.63 6.50
C CYS A 155 -1.22 1.84 6.38
N MET A 156 -0.09 2.51 6.22
CA MET A 156 1.23 1.92 6.02
C MET A 156 1.99 1.71 7.34
N GLY A 157 2.68 0.58 7.46
CA GLY A 157 3.32 0.14 8.70
C GLY A 157 2.32 -0.38 9.75
N VAL A 158 1.12 -0.73 9.32
CA VAL A 158 0.00 -1.18 10.15
C VAL A 158 -0.48 -2.52 9.63
N HIS A 159 -0.80 -3.47 10.51
CA HIS A 159 -1.33 -4.76 10.10
C HIS A 159 -2.79 -4.66 9.64
N SER A 160 -3.63 -4.02 10.46
CA SER A 160 -5.06 -3.89 10.20
C SER A 160 -5.63 -2.61 10.79
N PHE A 161 -6.71 -2.13 10.20
CA PHE A 161 -7.43 -0.96 10.67
C PHE A 161 -8.94 -1.15 10.54
N SER A 162 -9.71 -0.27 11.16
CA SER A 162 -11.16 -0.22 11.10
C SER A 162 -11.61 1.23 11.04
N VAL A 163 -12.83 1.48 10.58
CA VAL A 163 -13.38 2.84 10.45
C VAL A 163 -14.65 2.94 11.26
N ASP A 164 -14.76 4.00 12.07
CA ASP A 164 -15.84 4.38 12.99
C ASP A 164 -16.11 3.43 14.16
N ARG A 165 -16.02 2.12 13.94
CA ARG A 165 -16.18 1.10 14.96
C ARG A 165 -14.89 0.31 15.09
N MET A 166 -14.22 0.48 16.23
CA MET A 166 -12.95 -0.18 16.45
C MET A 166 -13.11 -1.70 16.40
N GLY A 167 -12.38 -2.29 15.47
CA GLY A 167 -12.32 -3.73 15.22
C GLY A 167 -13.48 -4.36 14.46
N LYS A 168 -14.38 -3.56 13.87
CA LYS A 168 -15.53 -4.09 13.12
C LYS A 168 -15.91 -3.19 11.93
N PRO A 169 -15.69 -3.62 10.66
CA PRO A 169 -14.85 -4.74 10.23
C PRO A 169 -13.35 -4.39 10.29
N TRP A 170 -12.50 -5.41 10.25
CA TRP A 170 -11.06 -5.22 10.02
C TRP A 170 -10.76 -5.15 8.52
N TYR A 171 -10.06 -4.10 8.13
CA TYR A 171 -9.45 -3.92 6.82
C TYR A 171 -7.95 -4.19 6.91
N ALA A 172 -7.38 -4.67 5.81
CA ALA A 172 -5.94 -4.94 5.72
C ALA A 172 -5.16 -3.63 5.68
N GLY A 173 -4.17 -3.51 6.56
CA GLY A 173 -3.16 -2.46 6.52
C GLY A 173 -1.94 -2.89 5.70
N ASP A 174 -1.15 -1.92 5.29
CA ASP A 174 0.04 -2.10 4.47
C ASP A 174 1.30 -2.20 5.34
N ILE A 175 1.42 -3.31 6.06
CA ILE A 175 2.53 -3.54 7.00
C ILE A 175 3.91 -3.44 6.32
N TYR A 176 3.98 -3.81 5.04
CA TYR A 176 5.20 -3.80 4.22
C TYR A 176 5.41 -2.52 3.41
N ARG A 177 4.53 -1.52 3.56
CA ARG A 177 4.66 -0.22 2.88
C ARG A 177 4.75 -0.36 1.35
N SER A 178 3.96 -1.27 0.78
CA SER A 178 3.80 -1.40 -0.67
C SER A 178 3.37 -0.09 -1.33
N GLY A 179 2.55 0.74 -0.66
CA GLY A 179 1.95 1.97 -1.20
C GLY A 179 0.75 1.72 -2.10
N THR A 180 0.34 0.46 -2.27
CA THR A 180 -0.69 0.04 -3.23
C THR A 180 -1.88 -0.62 -2.58
N LEU A 181 -1.82 -0.93 -1.28
CA LEU A 181 -2.96 -1.44 -0.54
C LEU A 181 -3.82 -0.29 -0.02
N TRP A 182 -5.02 -0.18 -0.59
CA TRP A 182 -6.03 0.82 -0.25
C TRP A 182 -7.38 0.13 -0.02
N THR A 183 -8.14 0.63 0.95
CA THR A 183 -9.54 0.26 1.15
C THR A 183 -10.43 1.39 0.70
N VAL A 184 -11.46 1.09 -0.10
CA VAL A 184 -12.42 2.08 -0.58
C VAL A 184 -13.73 1.92 0.18
N LEU A 185 -14.26 3.03 0.70
CA LEU A 185 -15.47 3.07 1.52
C LEU A 185 -16.38 4.21 1.05
N GLU A 186 -17.69 3.98 1.12
CA GLU A 186 -18.69 5.04 1.03
C GLU A 186 -19.07 5.42 2.46
N LEU A 187 -18.78 6.66 2.84
CA LEU A 187 -19.03 7.20 4.16
C LEU A 187 -20.03 8.35 4.06
N SER A 188 -20.96 8.40 5.01
CA SER A 188 -21.86 9.55 5.15
C SER A 188 -21.08 10.80 5.53
N ARG A 189 -21.66 11.98 5.35
CA ARG A 189 -21.17 13.20 6.00
C ARG A 189 -21.06 12.96 7.51
N GLY A 190 -19.95 13.35 8.13
CA GLY A 190 -19.68 12.84 9.46
C GLY A 190 -18.26 13.06 9.96
N LEU A 191 -18.12 13.04 11.29
CA LEU A 191 -16.86 12.78 11.95
C LEU A 191 -16.63 11.28 11.90
N HIS A 192 -15.50 10.89 11.36
CA HIS A 192 -15.09 9.51 11.24
C HIS A 192 -13.77 9.29 11.95
N THR A 193 -13.52 8.06 12.36
CA THR A 193 -12.27 7.69 13.02
C THR A 193 -11.68 6.46 12.36
N VAL A 194 -10.41 6.54 11.96
CA VAL A 194 -9.62 5.36 11.60
C VAL A 194 -8.95 4.83 12.87
N TYR A 195 -9.27 3.59 13.24
CA TYR A 195 -8.62 2.87 14.34
C TYR A 195 -7.61 1.88 13.77
N MET A 196 -6.35 1.97 14.18
CA MET A 196 -5.25 1.15 13.68
C MET A 196 -4.64 0.30 14.78
N LYS A 197 -4.36 -0.97 14.45
CA LYS A 197 -3.59 -1.87 15.30
C LYS A 197 -2.13 -1.88 14.86
N VAL A 198 -1.24 -1.44 15.73
CA VAL A 198 0.18 -1.32 15.44
C VAL A 198 0.97 -2.32 16.28
N LYS A 199 1.95 -2.95 15.65
CA LYS A 199 2.94 -3.80 16.31
C LYS A 199 4.33 -3.38 15.86
N ALA A 200 5.27 -3.33 16.79
CA ALA A 200 6.63 -2.90 16.51
C ALA A 200 7.60 -3.46 17.54
N LYS A 201 8.89 -3.24 17.26
CA LYS A 201 9.99 -3.51 18.19
C LYS A 201 10.70 -2.20 18.45
N VAL A 202 10.73 -1.74 19.71
CA VAL A 202 11.27 -0.43 20.14
C VAL A 202 10.50 0.76 19.55
N SER A 203 10.57 0.98 18.24
CA SER A 203 9.85 2.04 17.53
C SER A 203 9.39 1.58 16.15
N THR A 204 8.45 2.33 15.56
CA THR A 204 8.04 2.16 14.16
C THR A 204 7.56 3.47 13.58
N HIS A 205 7.45 3.55 12.27
CA HIS A 205 6.73 4.63 11.62
C HIS A 205 5.31 4.16 11.30
N VAL A 206 4.34 5.04 11.34
CA VAL A 206 2.97 4.74 10.88
C VAL A 206 2.53 5.85 9.98
N GLN A 207 1.92 5.52 8.84
CA GLN A 207 1.36 6.52 7.94
C GLN A 207 -0.07 6.18 7.58
N THR A 208 -0.95 7.17 7.56
CA THR A 208 -2.34 7.04 7.16
C THR A 208 -2.67 8.10 6.12
N GLN A 209 -3.10 7.66 4.96
CA GLN A 209 -3.57 8.52 3.89
C GLN A 209 -5.06 8.29 3.69
N ILE A 210 -5.81 9.40 3.66
CA ILE A 210 -7.25 9.43 3.41
C ILE A 210 -7.45 10.40 2.26
N LEU A 211 -8.02 9.89 1.17
CA LEU A 211 -8.21 10.66 -0.05
C LEU A 211 -9.65 10.48 -0.56
N LEU A 212 -10.21 11.55 -1.13
CA LEU A 212 -11.49 11.47 -1.83
C LEU A 212 -11.29 10.71 -3.15
N VAL A 213 -12.24 9.84 -3.48
CA VAL A 213 -12.32 9.20 -4.79
C VAL A 213 -13.07 10.14 -5.74
N GLU A 214 -12.43 10.51 -6.84
CA GLU A 214 -13.04 11.32 -7.90
C GLU A 214 -14.24 10.59 -8.50
N LYS A 215 -15.37 11.28 -8.70
CA LYS A 215 -16.66 10.67 -9.10
C LYS A 215 -16.57 9.84 -10.39
N GLU A 216 -15.76 10.28 -11.34
CA GLU A 216 -15.59 9.63 -12.65
C GLU A 216 -14.59 8.48 -12.61
N ARG A 217 -13.69 8.45 -11.60
CA ARG A 217 -12.61 7.49 -11.53
C ARG A 217 -13.11 6.18 -10.90
N LYS A 218 -13.04 5.10 -11.68
CA LYS A 218 -13.54 3.77 -11.29
C LYS A 218 -12.46 2.74 -11.03
N VAL A 219 -11.29 2.93 -11.61
CA VAL A 219 -10.13 2.05 -11.44
C VAL A 219 -8.91 2.92 -11.21
N GLU A 220 -8.03 2.47 -10.32
CA GLU A 220 -6.71 3.03 -10.14
C GLU A 220 -5.65 2.03 -10.55
N VAL A 221 -4.59 2.52 -11.18
CA VAL A 221 -3.46 1.72 -11.64
C VAL A 221 -2.22 2.22 -10.92
N PHE A 222 -1.49 1.31 -10.29
CA PHE A 222 -0.23 1.61 -9.64
C PHE A 222 0.94 1.26 -10.55
N SER A 223 1.87 2.20 -10.69
CA SER A 223 3.08 1.99 -11.47
C SER A 223 3.90 0.82 -10.88
N PRO A 224 4.34 -0.14 -11.71
CA PRO A 224 5.14 -1.25 -11.24
C PRO A 224 6.49 -0.75 -10.73
N LYS A 225 6.95 -1.31 -9.60
CA LYS A 225 8.24 -0.94 -8.99
C LYS A 225 9.44 -1.52 -9.72
N TRP A 226 9.23 -2.52 -10.56
CA TRP A 226 10.25 -3.21 -11.32
C TRP A 226 9.63 -3.77 -12.61
N MET A 227 10.47 -4.00 -13.61
CA MET A 227 10.14 -4.72 -14.85
C MET A 227 11.36 -5.58 -15.25
N PRO A 228 11.18 -6.69 -15.99
CA PRO A 228 12.31 -7.40 -16.56
C PRO A 228 13.11 -6.50 -17.50
N ASP A 229 14.42 -6.72 -17.54
CA ASP A 229 15.32 -6.01 -18.42
C ASP A 229 15.23 -6.60 -19.85
N VAL A 230 15.39 -5.74 -20.85
CA VAL A 230 15.55 -6.13 -22.25
C VAL A 230 17.03 -6.43 -22.48
N VAL A 231 17.38 -7.68 -22.73
CA VAL A 231 18.75 -8.15 -22.94
C VAL A 231 18.99 -8.39 -24.43
N ASP A 232 19.96 -7.67 -25.00
CA ASP A 232 20.30 -7.74 -26.44
C ASP A 232 19.08 -7.57 -27.37
N GLY A 233 18.14 -6.71 -27.00
CA GLY A 233 16.95 -6.40 -27.79
C GLY A 233 15.80 -7.40 -27.65
N LYS A 234 15.82 -8.28 -26.66
CA LYS A 234 14.71 -9.20 -26.33
C LYS A 234 14.58 -9.42 -24.82
N PHE A 235 13.46 -9.93 -24.36
CA PHE A 235 13.39 -10.42 -22.99
C PHE A 235 14.12 -11.77 -22.86
N PHE A 236 14.64 -12.05 -21.67
CA PHE A 236 15.19 -13.37 -21.36
C PHE A 236 14.02 -14.33 -21.08
N GLY A 237 13.70 -15.19 -22.04
CA GLY A 237 12.46 -15.99 -22.00
C GLY A 237 11.25 -15.16 -22.45
N VAL A 238 10.14 -15.27 -21.73
CA VAL A 238 8.96 -14.41 -21.91
C VAL A 238 9.06 -13.22 -20.96
N GLY A 239 8.83 -12.00 -21.46
CA GLY A 239 8.83 -10.80 -20.64
C GLY A 239 7.54 -10.67 -19.84
N TYR A 240 7.49 -11.25 -18.64
CA TYR A 240 6.34 -11.15 -17.76
C TYR A 240 6.34 -9.83 -16.99
N GLY A 241 5.19 -9.16 -16.98
CA GLY A 241 4.92 -7.99 -16.17
C GLY A 241 3.68 -8.18 -15.32
N ALA A 242 3.61 -7.46 -14.21
CA ALA A 242 2.42 -7.40 -13.38
C ALA A 242 2.17 -5.96 -12.96
N ILE A 243 0.93 -5.51 -13.14
CA ILE A 243 0.50 -4.17 -12.77
C ILE A 243 -0.63 -4.25 -11.76
N GLN A 244 -0.48 -3.54 -10.63
CA GLN A 244 -1.50 -3.54 -9.60
C GLN A 244 -2.61 -2.58 -9.98
N ILE A 245 -3.84 -3.06 -9.88
CA ILE A 245 -5.05 -2.26 -10.03
C ILE A 245 -5.88 -2.31 -8.77
N LEU A 246 -6.53 -1.20 -8.47
CA LEU A 246 -7.53 -1.08 -7.41
C LEU A 246 -8.89 -0.83 -8.04
N ASN A 247 -9.86 -1.67 -7.68
CA ASN A 247 -11.27 -1.38 -7.95
C ASN A 247 -11.74 -0.28 -6.99
N LEU A 248 -12.03 0.91 -7.53
CA LEU A 248 -12.54 2.04 -6.74
C LEU A 248 -14.04 1.97 -6.51
N ASP A 249 -14.72 0.92 -6.99
CA ASP A 249 -16.08 0.65 -6.58
C ASP A 249 -16.11 -0.16 -5.28
N SER A 250 -16.98 0.25 -4.36
CA SER A 250 -17.11 -0.35 -3.02
C SER A 250 -18.21 -1.42 -2.97
N LYS A 251 -18.99 -1.60 -4.04
CA LYS A 251 -20.12 -2.54 -4.09
C LYS A 251 -20.04 -3.50 -5.26
N SER A 252 -19.49 -3.06 -6.40
CA SER A 252 -19.56 -3.79 -7.65
C SER A 252 -18.20 -4.33 -8.10
N PHE A 253 -18.19 -5.54 -8.63
CA PHE A 253 -16.99 -6.16 -9.19
C PHE A 253 -16.56 -5.44 -10.47
N LEU A 254 -15.25 -5.31 -10.64
CA LEU A 254 -14.65 -5.02 -11.94
C LEU A 254 -14.48 -6.33 -12.69
N ALA A 255 -15.21 -6.53 -13.78
CA ALA A 255 -15.22 -7.75 -14.58
C ALA A 255 -14.68 -7.54 -16.00
N ASP A 256 -14.54 -8.63 -16.76
CA ASP A 256 -14.06 -8.65 -18.15
C ASP A 256 -12.73 -7.91 -18.35
N ILE A 257 -11.82 -8.06 -17.37
CA ILE A 257 -10.56 -7.32 -17.37
C ILE A 257 -9.69 -7.72 -18.56
N ARG A 258 -9.20 -6.73 -19.29
CA ARG A 258 -8.24 -6.90 -20.39
C ARG A 258 -7.14 -5.88 -20.26
N VAL A 259 -5.92 -6.33 -20.58
CA VAL A 259 -4.73 -5.48 -20.67
C VAL A 259 -4.37 -5.35 -22.14
N SER A 260 -4.19 -4.11 -22.60
CA SER A 260 -3.75 -3.80 -23.94
C SER A 260 -2.61 -2.79 -23.92
N LEU A 261 -1.81 -2.75 -24.99
CA LEU A 261 -0.79 -1.73 -25.15
C LEU A 261 -1.44 -0.42 -25.57
N ALA A 262 -1.28 0.64 -24.77
CA ALA A 262 -1.78 1.97 -25.12
C ALA A 262 -0.77 2.75 -25.98
N ARG A 263 0.51 2.71 -25.59
CA ARG A 263 1.59 3.41 -26.31
C ARG A 263 2.93 2.77 -26.00
N SER A 264 3.80 2.67 -26.99
CA SER A 264 5.21 2.31 -26.80
C SER A 264 6.10 3.45 -27.32
N SER A 265 7.21 3.67 -26.65
CA SER A 265 8.25 4.63 -27.04
C SER A 265 9.60 3.95 -27.12
N SER A 266 10.48 4.52 -27.95
CA SER A 266 11.87 4.09 -28.09
C SER A 266 12.77 5.32 -28.03
N SER A 267 13.99 5.13 -27.54
CA SER A 267 15.05 6.14 -27.56
C SER A 267 15.53 6.49 -28.98
N LEU A 268 15.16 5.70 -29.99
CA LEU A 268 15.53 5.91 -31.39
C LEU A 268 14.48 6.73 -32.15
N SER A 269 14.92 7.50 -33.16
CA SER A 269 14.10 8.21 -34.14
C SER A 269 14.16 7.53 -35.52
N GLY A 270 13.03 7.31 -36.21
CA GLY A 270 12.98 6.63 -37.52
C GLY A 270 11.95 5.49 -37.64
N ALA A 271 11.85 4.86 -38.81
CA ALA A 271 11.11 3.61 -39.02
C ALA A 271 11.91 2.41 -38.46
N GLY A 272 11.23 1.34 -38.02
CA GLY A 272 11.90 0.14 -37.49
C GLY A 272 12.36 0.25 -36.02
N LYS A 273 11.77 1.14 -35.23
CA LYS A 273 12.09 1.27 -33.80
C LYS A 273 11.67 0.03 -33.02
N PRO A 274 12.48 -0.42 -32.05
CA PRO A 274 12.07 -1.46 -31.10
C PRO A 274 10.91 -0.95 -30.25
N THR A 275 9.86 -1.74 -30.17
CA THR A 275 8.65 -1.45 -29.39
C THR A 275 8.25 -2.66 -28.57
N ILE A 276 7.59 -2.41 -27.45
CA ILE A 276 7.02 -3.49 -26.65
C ILE A 276 5.64 -3.81 -27.21
N THR A 277 5.36 -5.09 -27.42
CA THR A 277 4.02 -5.60 -27.71
C THR A 277 3.58 -6.54 -26.60
N LEU A 278 2.28 -6.58 -26.32
CA LEU A 278 1.72 -7.61 -25.46
C LEU A 278 1.49 -8.87 -26.28
N VAL A 279 1.86 -10.02 -25.73
CA VAL A 279 1.65 -11.33 -26.35
C VAL A 279 0.69 -12.15 -25.50
N GLU A 280 0.02 -13.12 -26.12
CA GLU A 280 -0.80 -14.07 -25.36
C GLU A 280 0.10 -14.85 -24.40
N PRO A 281 -0.21 -14.85 -23.09
CA PRO A 281 0.61 -15.56 -22.14
C PRO A 281 0.34 -17.06 -22.25
N PRO A 282 1.36 -17.90 -22.48
CA PRO A 282 1.15 -19.35 -22.56
C PRO A 282 0.68 -19.94 -21.22
N ASP A 283 1.12 -19.37 -20.09
CA ASP A 283 0.95 -19.98 -18.76
C ASP A 283 0.46 -18.99 -17.67
N LEU A 284 -0.05 -17.80 -18.02
CA LEU A 284 -0.56 -16.86 -16.99
C LEU A 284 -2.01 -17.16 -16.63
N PRO A 285 -2.36 -17.24 -15.33
CA PRO A 285 -3.75 -17.27 -14.91
C PRO A 285 -4.46 -15.99 -15.35
N THR A 286 -5.57 -16.13 -16.08
CA THR A 286 -6.35 -14.97 -16.51
C THR A 286 -7.18 -14.45 -15.34
N ILE A 287 -6.81 -13.28 -14.83
CA ILE A 287 -7.63 -12.54 -13.88
C ILE A 287 -8.79 -11.91 -14.64
N THR A 288 -10.00 -12.43 -14.41
CA THR A 288 -11.21 -11.94 -15.08
C THR A 288 -11.99 -10.94 -14.24
N GLN A 289 -11.80 -10.96 -12.91
CA GLN A 289 -12.57 -10.15 -11.98
C GLN A 289 -11.73 -9.64 -10.80
N VAL A 290 -12.03 -8.44 -10.32
CA VAL A 290 -11.50 -7.86 -9.08
C VAL A 290 -12.67 -7.42 -8.20
N ALA A 291 -12.65 -7.89 -6.95
CA ALA A 291 -13.73 -7.61 -5.99
C ALA A 291 -13.80 -6.12 -5.64
N PRO A 292 -14.93 -5.65 -5.08
CA PRO A 292 -15.05 -4.28 -4.61
C PRO A 292 -13.96 -3.94 -3.59
N SER A 293 -13.37 -2.75 -3.71
CA SER A 293 -12.29 -2.26 -2.84
C SER A 293 -11.04 -3.14 -2.79
N GLN A 294 -10.87 -4.08 -3.72
CA GLN A 294 -9.72 -4.99 -3.76
C GLN A 294 -8.62 -4.42 -4.67
N THR A 295 -7.38 -4.62 -4.24
CA THR A 295 -6.19 -4.43 -5.08
C THR A 295 -5.70 -5.79 -5.57
N LEU A 296 -5.46 -5.94 -6.87
CA LEU A 296 -4.94 -7.16 -7.46
C LEU A 296 -3.91 -6.85 -8.56
N ALA A 297 -2.91 -7.71 -8.71
CA ALA A 297 -1.90 -7.59 -9.76
C ALA A 297 -2.38 -8.28 -11.02
N VAL A 298 -2.70 -7.50 -12.06
CA VAL A 298 -3.03 -8.04 -13.39
C VAL A 298 -1.74 -8.30 -14.15
N GLN A 299 -1.60 -9.53 -14.62
CA GLN A 299 -0.38 -10.01 -15.24
C GLN A 299 -0.49 -9.94 -16.76
N PHE A 300 0.62 -9.74 -17.43
CA PHE A 300 0.69 -9.68 -18.88
C PHE A 300 2.06 -10.18 -19.37
N ALA A 301 2.09 -10.72 -20.58
CA ALA A 301 3.32 -11.11 -21.26
C ALA A 301 3.67 -10.09 -22.33
N MET A 302 4.97 -9.89 -22.53
CA MET A 302 5.53 -8.91 -23.45
C MET A 302 6.57 -9.53 -24.36
N ASP A 303 6.70 -8.95 -25.54
CA ASP A 303 7.83 -9.18 -26.44
C ASP A 303 8.34 -7.85 -27.02
N VAL A 304 9.55 -7.87 -27.55
CA VAL A 304 10.15 -6.72 -28.24
C VAL A 304 10.07 -6.95 -29.75
N VAL A 305 9.34 -6.08 -30.44
CA VAL A 305 9.14 -6.14 -31.89
C VAL A 305 9.78 -4.92 -32.56
N GLY A 306 10.39 -5.14 -33.72
CA GLY A 306 11.12 -4.11 -34.44
C GLY A 306 12.59 -3.98 -33.99
N GLY A 307 13.36 -3.19 -34.74
CA GLY A 307 14.81 -3.12 -34.65
C GLY A 307 15.46 -3.95 -35.75
N GLU A 308 16.08 -3.30 -36.74
CA GLU A 308 16.80 -3.97 -37.81
C GLU A 308 17.87 -4.95 -37.28
N ARG A 309 18.29 -5.91 -38.12
CA ARG A 309 19.44 -6.80 -37.84
C ARG A 309 20.71 -5.96 -37.75
N GLY A 310 21.09 -5.58 -36.53
CA GLY A 310 22.28 -4.80 -36.17
C GLY A 310 22.49 -4.78 -34.66
N GLU A 311 23.55 -4.10 -34.20
CA GLU A 311 24.04 -4.04 -32.80
C GLU A 311 22.95 -4.02 -31.72
N ALA A 312 23.14 -4.85 -30.69
CA ALA A 312 22.26 -5.05 -29.54
C ALA A 312 21.77 -3.75 -28.87
N SER A 313 22.60 -2.70 -28.87
CA SER A 313 22.31 -1.38 -28.30
C SER A 313 21.23 -0.58 -29.05
N LYS A 314 20.92 -0.93 -30.31
CA LYS A 314 19.92 -0.24 -31.16
C LYS A 314 18.53 -0.87 -31.09
N ARG A 315 18.29 -1.82 -30.18
CA ARG A 315 16.99 -2.52 -30.02
C ARG A 315 16.31 -2.23 -28.69
N CYS A 316 16.60 -1.08 -28.09
CA CYS A 316 16.07 -0.70 -26.79
C CYS A 316 14.74 0.07 -26.88
N PRO A 317 13.61 -0.48 -26.38
CA PRO A 317 12.45 0.32 -26.03
C PRO A 317 12.75 1.16 -24.78
N SER A 318 12.22 2.38 -24.71
CA SER A 318 12.48 3.29 -23.57
C SER A 318 11.41 3.17 -22.50
N SER A 319 10.15 3.19 -22.91
CA SER A 319 9.01 3.06 -22.00
C SER A 319 7.74 2.75 -22.77
N PHE A 320 6.75 2.23 -22.08
CA PHE A 320 5.44 1.91 -22.63
C PHE A 320 4.33 2.24 -21.62
N ARG A 321 3.09 2.25 -22.08
CA ARG A 321 1.89 2.42 -21.26
C ARG A 321 0.94 1.28 -21.56
N VAL A 322 0.31 0.76 -20.53
CA VAL A 322 -0.75 -0.24 -20.65
C VAL A 322 -2.10 0.42 -20.41
N ALA A 323 -3.08 0.05 -21.23
CA ALA A 323 -4.48 0.35 -20.98
C ALA A 323 -5.13 -0.87 -20.34
N ILE A 324 -5.92 -0.60 -19.30
CA ILE A 324 -6.67 -1.61 -18.59
C ILE A 324 -8.14 -1.29 -18.83
N THR A 325 -8.84 -2.22 -19.44
CA THR A 325 -10.27 -2.11 -19.72
C THR A 325 -11.03 -3.17 -18.95
N GLY A 326 -12.25 -2.86 -18.53
CA GLY A 326 -13.15 -3.82 -17.91
C GLY A 326 -14.56 -3.27 -17.86
N LYS A 327 -15.43 -3.91 -17.06
CA LYS A 327 -16.80 -3.49 -16.86
C LYS A 327 -17.15 -3.43 -15.38
N ILE A 328 -17.88 -2.39 -14.99
CA ILE A 328 -18.51 -2.28 -13.67
C ILE A 328 -20.00 -2.07 -13.92
N GLU A 329 -20.84 -2.95 -13.37
CA GLU A 329 -22.29 -2.92 -13.60
C GLU A 329 -22.67 -2.89 -15.09
N GLY A 330 -21.91 -3.61 -15.91
CA GLY A 330 -22.10 -3.66 -17.37
C GLY A 330 -21.60 -2.44 -18.15
N LYS A 331 -21.17 -1.37 -17.47
CA LYS A 331 -20.60 -0.17 -18.10
C LYS A 331 -19.10 -0.34 -18.29
N GLU A 332 -18.61 -0.02 -19.48
CA GLU A 332 -17.19 -0.06 -19.77
C GLU A 332 -16.42 0.99 -18.97
N VAL A 333 -15.28 0.57 -18.44
CA VAL A 333 -14.30 1.43 -17.77
C VAL A 333 -12.94 1.20 -18.41
N SER A 334 -12.17 2.27 -18.57
CA SER A 334 -10.80 2.20 -19.07
C SER A 334 -9.92 3.15 -18.30
N VAL A 335 -8.70 2.72 -18.02
CA VAL A 335 -7.66 3.53 -17.39
C VAL A 335 -6.32 3.20 -18.02
N THR A 336 -5.49 4.22 -18.25
CA THR A 336 -4.14 4.05 -18.80
C THR A 336 -3.12 4.27 -17.69
N SER A 337 -2.10 3.42 -17.65
CA SER A 337 -1.00 3.55 -16.70
C SER A 337 -0.14 4.79 -16.98
N ASP A 338 0.66 5.17 -15.98
CA ASP A 338 1.83 5.98 -16.23
C ASP A 338 2.85 5.27 -17.13
N ALA A 339 3.85 6.02 -17.60
CA ALA A 339 4.91 5.46 -18.43
C ALA A 339 5.76 4.46 -17.63
N ILE A 340 5.69 3.20 -18.02
CA ILE A 340 6.48 2.10 -17.48
C ILE A 340 7.83 2.09 -18.20
N SER A 341 8.89 2.35 -17.45
CA SER A 341 10.25 2.34 -18.00
C SER A 341 10.84 0.94 -17.96
N VAL A 342 11.59 0.59 -18.99
CA VAL A 342 12.36 -0.66 -19.05
C VAL A 342 13.83 -0.34 -19.21
N ARG A 343 14.70 -1.20 -18.67
CA ARG A 343 16.15 -1.03 -18.83
C ARG A 343 16.64 -2.01 -19.88
N CYS A 344 17.59 -1.56 -20.68
CA CYS A 344 18.26 -2.41 -21.64
C CYS A 344 19.64 -2.79 -21.10
N ARG A 345 19.99 -4.06 -21.28
CA ARG A 345 21.23 -4.67 -20.79
C ARG A 345 21.92 -5.43 -21.91
N GLU A 346 23.23 -5.53 -21.79
CA GLU A 346 24.05 -6.36 -22.67
C GLU A 346 24.39 -7.67 -21.96
N LYS A 347 24.14 -8.80 -22.63
CA LYS A 347 24.30 -10.12 -22.00
C LYS A 347 25.73 -10.42 -21.57
N GLU A 348 26.73 -9.89 -22.27
CA GLU A 348 28.11 -10.32 -22.07
C GLU A 348 28.76 -9.75 -20.80
N ASN A 349 28.36 -8.55 -20.37
CA ASN A 349 29.06 -7.80 -19.33
C ASN A 349 28.17 -7.16 -18.27
N GLN A 350 26.85 -7.36 -18.34
CA GLN A 350 25.93 -6.70 -17.42
C GLN A 350 25.00 -7.70 -16.74
N SER A 351 24.83 -7.54 -15.43
CA SER A 351 23.75 -8.21 -14.73
C SER A 351 22.40 -7.64 -15.18
N PHE A 352 21.39 -8.49 -15.16
CA PHE A 352 20.06 -8.13 -15.62
C PHE A 352 18.97 -8.80 -14.77
N ILE A 353 17.78 -8.23 -14.79
CA ILE A 353 16.60 -8.79 -14.14
C ILE A 353 15.79 -9.58 -15.17
N MET A 354 15.50 -10.84 -14.87
CA MET A 354 14.54 -11.64 -15.61
C MET A 354 13.26 -11.83 -14.79
N SER A 355 12.14 -12.06 -15.48
CA SER A 355 10.83 -12.33 -14.89
C SER A 355 10.41 -13.77 -15.17
N PHE A 356 9.66 -14.38 -14.26
CA PHE A 356 9.09 -15.71 -14.44
C PHE A 356 7.77 -15.83 -13.67
N VAL A 357 6.98 -16.85 -13.97
CA VAL A 357 5.75 -17.19 -13.24
C VAL A 357 6.11 -18.23 -12.19
N ASP A 358 5.79 -17.96 -10.94
CA ASP A 358 6.01 -18.90 -9.84
C ASP A 358 4.82 -19.87 -9.70
N HIS A 359 4.97 -20.91 -8.88
CA HIS A 359 3.99 -21.97 -8.68
C HIS A 359 2.62 -21.49 -8.19
N ASP A 360 2.56 -20.34 -7.52
CA ASP A 360 1.32 -19.69 -7.06
C ASP A 360 0.66 -18.83 -8.16
N GLY A 361 1.25 -18.82 -9.35
CA GLY A 361 0.82 -18.02 -10.49
C GLY A 361 1.25 -16.56 -10.41
N SER A 362 2.01 -16.12 -9.42
CA SER A 362 2.51 -14.75 -9.33
C SER A 362 3.70 -14.51 -10.28
N VAL A 363 3.83 -13.27 -10.76
CA VAL A 363 5.00 -12.86 -11.56
C VAL A 363 6.12 -12.48 -10.60
N GLN A 364 7.19 -13.26 -10.60
CA GLN A 364 8.39 -13.08 -9.80
C GLN A 364 9.57 -12.65 -10.67
N HIS A 365 10.68 -12.29 -10.03
CA HIS A 365 11.91 -11.92 -10.72
C HIS A 365 13.16 -12.48 -10.06
N ALA A 366 14.21 -12.58 -10.86
CA ALA A 366 15.55 -12.94 -10.40
C ALA A 366 16.59 -12.04 -11.07
N ALA A 367 17.65 -11.72 -10.34
CA ALA A 367 18.85 -11.14 -10.92
C ALA A 367 19.74 -12.23 -11.49
N VAL A 368 20.24 -12.00 -12.71
CA VAL A 368 21.11 -12.92 -13.43
C VAL A 368 22.45 -12.23 -13.62
N VAL A 369 23.51 -12.91 -13.22
CA VAL A 369 24.89 -12.51 -13.50
C VAL A 369 25.42 -13.44 -14.59
N PRO A 370 25.66 -12.93 -15.81
CA PRO A 370 26.22 -13.75 -16.88
C PRO A 370 27.67 -14.13 -16.56
N PRO A 371 28.16 -15.26 -17.08
CA PRO A 371 29.55 -15.66 -16.88
C PRO A 371 30.48 -14.66 -17.58
N LEU A 372 31.57 -14.27 -16.90
CA LEU A 372 32.58 -13.34 -17.44
C LEU A 372 33.30 -13.87 -18.69
N LYS A 373 33.27 -15.18 -18.90
CA LYS A 373 33.83 -15.85 -20.07
C LYS A 373 32.81 -16.81 -20.63
N SER A 374 32.81 -16.96 -21.96
CA SER A 374 32.06 -18.03 -22.60
C SER A 374 32.43 -19.37 -21.97
N CYS A 375 31.42 -20.17 -21.64
CA CYS A 375 31.64 -21.44 -20.97
C CYS A 375 32.23 -22.46 -21.95
N GLU A 376 33.52 -22.68 -21.83
CA GLU A 376 34.25 -23.76 -22.47
C GLU A 376 34.38 -24.92 -21.46
N ILE A 377 33.36 -25.78 -21.40
CA ILE A 377 33.45 -27.03 -20.65
C ILE A 377 33.27 -28.19 -21.62
N GLY A 378 34.39 -28.89 -21.89
CA GLY A 378 34.42 -30.23 -22.50
C GLY A 378 34.98 -30.28 -23.91
N ASP A 379 36.26 -30.65 -24.02
CA ASP A 379 36.85 -31.22 -25.24
C ASP A 379 36.11 -32.52 -25.62
N GLY A 380 35.74 -32.62 -26.89
CA GLY A 380 35.56 -33.88 -27.60
C GLY A 380 34.42 -34.80 -27.17
N SER A 381 33.55 -35.12 -28.14
CA SER A 381 32.82 -36.41 -28.24
C SER A 381 31.50 -36.62 -27.49
N ARG A 382 30.61 -35.62 -27.44
CA ARG A 382 29.15 -35.84 -27.54
C ARG A 382 28.47 -34.51 -27.86
N GLY A 383 27.68 -34.48 -28.92
CA GLY A 383 27.08 -33.28 -29.55
C GLY A 383 26.03 -32.54 -28.72
N ASP A 384 26.24 -32.37 -27.42
CA ASP A 384 25.41 -31.57 -26.54
C ASP A 384 26.08 -30.20 -26.36
N GLY A 385 25.42 -29.14 -26.84
CA GLY A 385 25.97 -27.78 -26.87
C GLY A 385 26.53 -27.29 -25.53
N ARG A 386 27.47 -26.34 -25.61
CA ARG A 386 28.19 -25.70 -24.49
C ARG A 386 27.22 -25.28 -23.36
N LYS A 387 27.33 -25.88 -22.17
CA LYS A 387 26.50 -25.55 -20.98
C LYS A 387 27.38 -24.92 -19.89
N CYS A 388 26.94 -23.78 -19.36
CA CYS A 388 27.53 -23.16 -18.17
C CYS A 388 27.01 -23.84 -16.90
N PRO A 389 27.83 -24.00 -15.85
CA PRO A 389 27.31 -24.30 -14.53
C PRO A 389 26.44 -23.12 -14.07
N VAL A 390 25.30 -23.43 -13.45
CA VAL A 390 24.36 -22.44 -12.92
C VAL A 390 24.35 -22.55 -11.40
N VAL A 391 24.52 -21.41 -10.72
CA VAL A 391 24.37 -21.32 -9.27
C VAL A 391 23.11 -20.51 -8.98
N LEU A 392 22.19 -21.12 -8.23
CA LEU A 392 21.01 -20.43 -7.72
C LEU A 392 21.27 -20.02 -6.27
N SER A 393 21.07 -18.74 -5.97
CA SER A 393 21.17 -18.20 -4.62
C SER A 393 19.86 -17.50 -4.24
N MET A 394 19.45 -17.65 -2.99
CA MET A 394 18.27 -16.99 -2.44
C MET A 394 18.70 -15.87 -1.50
N HIS A 395 17.96 -14.76 -1.51
CA HIS A 395 18.18 -13.67 -0.58
C HIS A 395 17.54 -13.95 0.79
N GLY A 396 17.99 -13.23 1.82
CA GLY A 396 17.35 -13.25 3.14
C GLY A 396 16.09 -12.39 3.21
N THR A 397 15.41 -12.43 4.34
CA THR A 397 14.22 -11.60 4.62
C THR A 397 14.55 -10.12 4.54
N GLY A 398 13.75 -9.35 3.79
CA GLY A 398 13.87 -7.89 3.71
C GLY A 398 14.87 -7.36 2.68
N VAL A 399 15.47 -8.24 1.87
CA VAL A 399 16.38 -7.89 0.77
C VAL A 399 15.73 -8.29 -0.55
N LYS A 400 16.01 -7.58 -1.65
CA LYS A 400 15.53 -7.93 -2.99
C LYS A 400 16.62 -8.62 -3.79
N ALA A 401 16.22 -9.35 -4.84
CA ALA A 401 17.17 -10.02 -5.72
C ALA A 401 18.16 -9.07 -6.44
N ASN A 402 17.81 -7.79 -6.54
CA ASN A 402 18.57 -6.76 -7.24
C ASN A 402 19.38 -5.83 -6.31
N ASP A 403 19.32 -6.06 -5.00
CA ASP A 403 20.18 -5.40 -4.01
C ASP A 403 21.52 -6.16 -3.92
#